data_AF-A0A2D5S9N8-F1
#
_entry.id   AF-A0A2D5S9N8-F1
#
_cell.length_a   1.000
_cell.length_b   1.000
_cell.length_c   1.000
_cell.angle_alpha   90.00
_cell.angle_beta   90.00
_cell.angle_gamma   90.00
#
_symmetry.space_group_name_H-M   'P 1'
#
loop_
_entity.id
_entity.type
_entity.pdbx_description
1 polymer ?
#
loop_
_entity_poly.entity_id
_entity_poly.type
_entity_poly.pdbx_seq_one_letter_code
_entity_poly.pdbx_strand_id
1 'polypeptide(L)'
;MEQRAMRSAHSILVVLTLCGGALAETHSELSLNGASWRTQPVLDGGRIKPFDTLALETCRTISNRTELNDPDTDQQLNAHTLYLAMLLEWQGWDRQPQMSTGHPGHSVTSYFRLHQPDKWDRSPLLRVDFLALRRQLGLEPHEKHISPVRLSTAKIRLSGIGEERPFLRWAESLVARQAESLTVFETRSLELADKYRSYQDHRVGNRLRLVPLPKGGDDQWLSLAELWRTNYDDATDPDGHL
;
A
#
# COMPACT_ATOMS: atom_id res chain seq x y z
N MET A 1 -13.57 -19.27 -14.27
CA MET A 1 -13.23 -18.39 -13.13
C MET A 1 -12.13 -17.40 -13.48
N GLU A 2 -11.11 -17.77 -14.27
CA GLU A 2 -10.05 -16.87 -14.78
C GLU A 2 -10.55 -15.70 -15.64
N GLN A 3 -11.64 -15.88 -16.41
CA GLN A 3 -12.20 -14.83 -17.27
C GLN A 3 -12.76 -13.61 -16.50
N ARG A 4 -13.00 -13.70 -15.19
CA ARG A 4 -13.58 -12.59 -14.40
C ARG A 4 -12.49 -11.65 -13.86
N ALA A 5 -11.34 -12.19 -13.46
CA ALA A 5 -10.18 -11.42 -13.01
C ALA A 5 -9.57 -10.60 -14.16
N MET A 6 -9.51 -11.20 -15.36
CA MET A 6 -9.01 -10.51 -16.55
C MET A 6 -9.94 -9.37 -16.99
N ARG A 7 -11.26 -9.50 -16.84
CA ARG A 7 -12.22 -8.41 -17.13
C ARG A 7 -12.10 -7.24 -16.16
N SER A 8 -11.87 -7.51 -14.87
CA SER A 8 -11.71 -6.45 -13.85
C SER A 8 -10.40 -5.65 -14.00
N ALA A 9 -9.31 -6.31 -14.39
CA ALA A 9 -8.05 -5.61 -14.70
C ALA A 9 -8.17 -4.74 -15.96
N HIS A 10 -8.92 -5.19 -16.98
CA HIS A 10 -9.18 -4.40 -18.19
C HIS A 10 -10.04 -3.16 -17.90
N SER A 11 -11.11 -3.27 -17.11
CA SER A 11 -11.94 -2.11 -16.73
C SER A 11 -11.15 -1.05 -15.98
N ILE A 12 -10.16 -1.43 -15.17
CA ILE A 12 -9.33 -0.49 -14.41
C ILE A 12 -8.23 0.13 -15.26
N LEU A 13 -7.68 -0.62 -16.22
CA LEU A 13 -6.82 -0.04 -17.24
C LEU A 13 -7.58 1.03 -18.05
N VAL A 14 -8.86 0.80 -18.36
CA VAL A 14 -9.72 1.73 -19.10
C VAL A 14 -10.05 2.96 -18.25
N VAL A 15 -10.53 2.79 -17.01
CA VAL A 15 -10.83 3.91 -16.08
C VAL A 15 -9.57 4.74 -15.77
N LEU A 16 -8.41 4.10 -15.57
CA LEU A 16 -7.14 4.81 -15.34
C LEU A 16 -6.61 5.53 -16.57
N THR A 17 -6.95 5.08 -17.78
CA THR A 17 -6.58 5.76 -19.03
C THR A 17 -7.50 6.94 -19.33
N LEU A 18 -8.78 6.87 -18.93
CA LEU A 18 -9.77 7.93 -19.18
C LEU A 18 -9.63 9.15 -18.25
N CYS A 19 -9.08 8.99 -17.04
CA CYS A 19 -8.77 10.14 -16.17
C CYS A 19 -7.60 11.01 -16.72
N GLY A 20 -6.87 10.54 -17.73
CA GLY A 20 -5.79 11.25 -18.41
C GLY A 20 -6.22 12.06 -19.64
N GLY A 21 -7.47 12.54 -19.68
CA GLY A 21 -8.02 13.30 -20.80
C GLY A 21 -7.28 14.62 -21.10
N ALA A 22 -6.23 14.54 -21.92
CA ALA A 22 -5.98 15.54 -22.94
C ALA A 22 -6.52 14.98 -24.25
N LEU A 23 -7.57 15.63 -24.76
CA LEU A 23 -8.27 15.38 -26.03
C LEU A 23 -7.35 14.85 -27.15
N ALA A 24 -7.54 13.59 -27.54
CA ALA A 24 -7.30 13.13 -28.91
C ALA A 24 -8.02 11.79 -29.13
N GLU A 25 -9.05 11.81 -29.98
CA GLU A 25 -9.59 10.61 -30.61
C GLU A 25 -8.45 9.90 -31.34
N THR A 26 -8.08 8.70 -30.88
CA THR A 26 -7.53 7.65 -31.74
C THR A 26 -7.62 6.34 -30.98
N HIS A 27 -8.35 5.38 -31.55
CA HIS A 27 -8.25 3.97 -31.23
C HIS A 27 -6.82 3.49 -31.50
N SER A 28 -5.94 3.69 -30.53
CA SER A 28 -4.59 3.13 -30.52
C SER A 28 -4.48 2.27 -29.28
N GLU A 29 -3.95 1.06 -29.46
CA GLU A 29 -3.63 0.09 -28.42
C GLU A 29 -3.14 0.80 -27.15
N LEU A 30 -3.73 0.44 -26.00
CA LEU A 30 -3.39 0.89 -24.64
C LEU A 30 -1.93 0.55 -24.32
N SER A 31 -0.98 1.21 -24.98
CA SER A 31 0.39 1.25 -24.52
C SER A 31 0.33 2.09 -23.25
N LEU A 32 0.56 1.43 -22.11
CA LEU A 32 0.83 2.09 -20.83
C LEU A 32 2.09 2.93 -21.01
N ASN A 33 1.95 4.10 -21.61
CA ASN A 33 3.05 5.04 -21.75
C ASN A 33 3.32 5.58 -20.34
N GLY A 34 4.24 4.92 -19.63
CA GLY A 34 4.56 5.18 -18.24
C GLY A 34 4.95 6.63 -17.95
N ALA A 35 5.28 7.42 -18.97
CA ALA A 35 5.49 8.87 -18.84
C ALA A 35 4.21 9.63 -18.46
N SER A 36 3.05 9.25 -18.98
CA SER A 36 1.77 9.95 -18.75
C SER A 36 1.23 9.77 -17.33
N TRP A 37 1.54 8.63 -16.70
CA TRP A 37 1.06 8.30 -15.35
C TRP A 37 1.82 9.08 -14.26
N ARG A 38 3.09 9.41 -14.49
CA ARG A 38 3.95 10.07 -13.50
C ARG A 38 3.40 11.41 -13.04
N THR A 39 2.75 12.14 -13.94
CA THR A 39 2.22 13.49 -13.69
C THR A 39 0.75 13.49 -13.27
N GLN A 40 0.09 12.33 -13.19
CA GLN A 40 -1.31 12.28 -12.79
C GLN A 40 -1.48 12.80 -11.36
N PRO A 41 -2.42 13.73 -11.13
CA PRO A 41 -2.68 14.23 -9.79
C PRO A 41 -3.35 13.15 -8.95
N VAL A 42 -2.79 12.90 -7.77
CA VAL A 42 -3.31 11.95 -6.79
C VAL A 42 -3.44 12.63 -5.43
N LEU A 43 -4.42 12.23 -4.64
CA LEU A 43 -4.61 12.71 -3.28
C LEU A 43 -4.09 11.66 -2.29
N ASP A 44 -3.18 12.07 -1.40
CA ASP A 44 -2.65 11.23 -0.33
C ASP A 44 -2.50 12.06 0.95
N GLY A 45 -3.14 11.60 2.03
CA GLY A 45 -3.11 12.31 3.32
C GLY A 45 -3.66 13.74 3.28
N GLY A 46 -4.60 14.04 2.38
CA GLY A 46 -5.16 15.39 2.22
C GLY A 46 -4.33 16.32 1.32
N ARG A 47 -3.21 15.86 0.76
CA ARG A 47 -2.36 16.64 -0.15
C ARG A 47 -2.45 16.11 -1.58
N ILE A 48 -2.80 16.98 -2.53
CA ILE A 48 -2.74 16.69 -3.97
C ILE A 48 -1.27 16.78 -4.41
N LYS A 49 -0.77 15.76 -5.11
CA LYS A 49 0.60 15.69 -5.63
C LYS A 49 0.67 14.83 -6.89
N PRO A 50 1.72 14.94 -7.72
CA PRO A 50 1.94 13.99 -8.81
C PRO A 50 2.12 12.55 -8.30
N PHE A 51 1.63 11.57 -9.06
CA PHE A 51 1.79 10.15 -8.74
C PHE A 51 3.25 9.75 -8.49
N ASP A 52 4.20 10.24 -9.29
CA ASP A 52 5.63 9.94 -9.10
C ASP A 52 6.16 10.45 -7.75
N THR A 53 5.65 11.61 -7.28
CA THR A 53 5.97 12.13 -5.95
C THR A 53 5.44 11.21 -4.85
N LEU A 54 4.20 10.72 -4.99
CA LEU A 54 3.64 9.74 -4.06
C LEU A 54 4.50 8.46 -4.02
N ALA A 55 4.82 7.90 -5.18
CA ALA A 55 5.61 6.68 -5.27
C ALA A 55 7.00 6.83 -4.62
N LEU A 56 7.70 7.94 -4.90
CA LEU A 56 8.99 8.25 -4.29
C LEU A 56 8.90 8.39 -2.76
N GLU A 57 7.90 9.12 -2.27
CA GLU A 57 7.68 9.31 -0.83
C GLU A 57 7.37 7.99 -0.13
N THR A 58 6.50 7.16 -0.72
CA THR A 58 6.17 5.84 -0.17
C THR A 58 7.40 4.94 -0.11
N CYS A 59 8.17 4.82 -1.21
CA CYS A 59 9.36 3.99 -1.24
C CYS A 59 10.42 4.45 -0.22
N ARG A 60 10.61 5.78 -0.09
CA ARG A 60 11.52 6.37 0.91
C ARG A 60 11.06 6.12 2.33
N THR A 61 9.76 6.29 2.62
CA THR A 61 9.18 6.05 3.94
C THR A 61 9.39 4.61 4.39
N ILE A 62 9.04 3.65 3.52
CA ILE A 62 9.02 2.22 3.84
C ILE A 62 10.46 1.67 3.90
N SER A 63 11.26 1.92 2.85
CA SER A 63 12.55 1.24 2.64
C SER A 63 13.76 2.15 2.69
N ASN A 64 13.56 3.47 2.61
CA ASN A 64 14.60 4.46 2.32
C ASN A 64 15.40 4.10 1.05
N ARG A 65 14.72 3.57 0.05
CA ARG A 65 15.26 3.30 -1.30
C ARG A 65 14.33 3.95 -2.32
N THR A 66 14.89 4.32 -3.47
CA THR A 66 14.13 4.80 -4.63
C THR A 66 14.05 3.76 -5.74
N GLU A 67 14.76 2.65 -5.57
CA GLU A 67 14.85 1.55 -6.51
C GLU A 67 14.97 0.23 -5.73
N LEU A 68 14.42 -0.84 -6.29
CA LEU A 68 14.51 -2.19 -5.73
C LEU A 68 14.39 -3.21 -6.85
N ASN A 69 15.11 -4.33 -6.73
CA ASN A 69 14.96 -5.44 -7.65
C ASN A 69 13.64 -6.17 -7.37
N ASP A 70 12.93 -6.53 -8.43
CA ASP A 70 11.84 -7.48 -8.36
C ASP A 70 12.37 -8.83 -7.86
N PRO A 71 11.81 -9.40 -6.78
CA PRO A 71 12.32 -10.64 -6.19
C PRO A 71 12.29 -11.85 -7.12
N ASP A 72 11.38 -11.86 -8.09
CA ASP A 72 11.18 -13.02 -8.97
C ASP A 72 11.99 -12.89 -10.27
N THR A 73 12.12 -11.66 -10.80
CA THR A 73 12.78 -11.42 -12.11
C THR A 73 14.17 -10.80 -11.98
N ASP A 74 14.56 -10.37 -10.78
CA ASP A 74 15.76 -9.56 -10.49
C ASP A 74 15.85 -8.24 -11.29
N GLN A 75 14.75 -7.84 -11.95
CA GLN A 75 14.69 -6.59 -12.69
C GLN A 75 14.70 -5.41 -11.71
N GLN A 76 15.60 -4.45 -11.92
CA GLN A 76 15.62 -3.22 -11.15
C GLN A 76 14.39 -2.36 -11.48
N LEU A 77 13.56 -2.11 -10.47
CA LEU A 77 12.38 -1.24 -10.57
C LEU A 77 12.69 0.10 -9.90
N ASN A 78 12.38 1.19 -10.59
CA ASN A 78 12.36 2.52 -9.96
C ASN A 78 11.12 2.70 -9.06
N ALA A 79 11.03 3.81 -8.34
CA ALA A 79 9.98 4.03 -7.34
C ALA A 79 8.55 3.91 -7.89
N HIS A 80 8.23 4.47 -9.07
CA HIS A 80 6.87 4.38 -9.62
C HIS A 80 6.54 2.97 -10.12
N THR A 81 7.48 2.30 -10.81
CA THR A 81 7.28 0.92 -11.24
C THR A 81 7.14 -0.02 -10.04
N LEU A 82 7.98 0.16 -9.02
CA LEU A 82 7.89 -0.59 -7.76
C LEU A 82 6.56 -0.35 -7.04
N TYR A 83 6.11 0.90 -6.96
CA TYR A 83 4.82 1.23 -6.33
C TYR A 83 3.65 0.58 -7.07
N LEU A 84 3.62 0.66 -8.42
CA LEU A 84 2.60 0.03 -9.23
C LEU A 84 2.65 -1.49 -9.12
N ALA A 85 3.84 -2.11 -9.15
CA ALA A 85 3.98 -3.56 -8.98
C ALA A 85 3.45 -4.01 -7.61
N MET A 86 3.87 -3.34 -6.54
CA MET A 86 3.34 -3.60 -5.19
C MET A 86 1.82 -3.49 -5.13
N LEU A 87 1.24 -2.47 -5.77
CA LEU A 87 -0.20 -2.21 -5.75
C LEU A 87 -0.98 -3.22 -6.59
N LEU A 88 -0.61 -3.40 -7.85
CA LEU A 88 -1.38 -4.16 -8.84
C LEU A 88 -1.23 -5.68 -8.67
N GLU A 89 -0.11 -6.14 -8.12
CA GLU A 89 0.11 -7.58 -7.88
C GLU A 89 -0.50 -8.06 -6.55
N TRP A 90 -1.18 -7.19 -5.79
CA TRP A 90 -1.80 -7.60 -4.53
C TRP A 90 -2.99 -8.55 -4.76
N GLN A 91 -2.84 -9.81 -4.36
CA GLN A 91 -3.86 -10.86 -4.57
C GLN A 91 -5.17 -10.64 -3.81
N GLY A 92 -5.25 -9.64 -2.94
CA GLY A 92 -6.48 -9.29 -2.22
C GLY A 92 -7.55 -8.66 -3.10
N TRP A 93 -7.21 -8.17 -4.30
CA TRP A 93 -8.15 -7.59 -5.26
C TRP A 93 -9.26 -8.55 -5.67
N ASP A 94 -8.95 -9.84 -5.86
CA ASP A 94 -9.92 -10.85 -6.31
C ASP A 94 -10.88 -11.31 -5.20
N ARG A 95 -10.59 -10.98 -3.94
CA ARG A 95 -11.40 -11.40 -2.81
C ARG A 95 -12.38 -10.29 -2.46
N GLN A 96 -13.67 -10.51 -2.76
CA GLN A 96 -14.72 -9.67 -2.21
C GLN A 96 -14.59 -9.69 -0.68
N PRO A 97 -14.36 -8.54 -0.02
CA PRO A 97 -14.37 -8.51 1.43
C PRO A 97 -15.78 -8.93 1.86
N GLN A 98 -15.90 -10.06 2.57
CA GLN A 98 -17.14 -10.38 3.26
C GLN A 98 -17.42 -9.21 4.20
N MET A 99 -18.43 -8.43 3.86
CA MET A 99 -18.71 -7.15 4.49
C MET A 99 -18.92 -7.33 5.99
N SER A 100 -17.94 -6.89 6.78
CA SER A 100 -18.22 -6.41 8.12
C SER A 100 -18.34 -4.90 8.00
N THR A 101 -19.56 -4.41 8.05
CA THR A 101 -19.97 -3.00 7.96
C THR A 101 -19.56 -2.14 9.17
N GLY A 102 -18.57 -2.60 9.94
CA GLY A 102 -18.02 -1.88 11.08
C GLY A 102 -16.66 -1.29 10.73
N HIS A 103 -16.57 0.03 10.78
CA HIS A 103 -15.38 0.90 10.81
C HIS A 103 -14.00 0.24 10.54
N PRO A 104 -13.18 0.78 9.60
CA PRO A 104 -11.90 0.21 9.22
C PRO A 104 -10.82 0.53 10.26
N GLY A 105 -10.99 0.04 11.48
CA GLY A 105 -9.86 -0.29 12.33
C GLY A 105 -9.21 -1.53 11.72
N HIS A 106 -8.46 -1.37 10.63
CA HIS A 106 -7.56 -2.43 10.15
C HIS A 106 -6.57 -2.69 11.28
N SER A 107 -6.90 -3.64 12.16
CA SER A 107 -5.92 -4.14 13.10
C SER A 107 -4.76 -4.62 12.26
N VAL A 108 -3.57 -4.18 12.61
CA VAL A 108 -2.32 -4.50 11.90
C VAL A 108 -2.15 -6.03 11.71
N THR A 109 -2.83 -6.82 12.55
CA THR A 109 -2.87 -8.29 12.51
C THR A 109 -3.82 -8.94 11.49
N SER A 110 -4.64 -8.17 10.78
CA SER A 110 -5.67 -8.71 9.87
C SER A 110 -5.23 -8.83 8.41
N TYR A 111 -4.20 -8.09 7.98
CA TYR A 111 -3.74 -8.03 6.59
C TYR A 111 -3.49 -9.41 5.97
N PHE A 112 -2.65 -10.24 6.60
CA PHE A 112 -2.35 -11.60 6.10
C PHE A 112 -3.48 -12.62 6.30
N ARG A 113 -4.63 -12.22 6.86
CA ARG A 113 -5.85 -13.06 6.82
C ARG A 113 -6.61 -12.85 5.52
N LEU A 114 -6.44 -11.70 4.87
CA LEU A 114 -7.17 -11.33 3.67
C LEU A 114 -6.56 -11.93 2.40
N HIS A 115 -5.25 -12.15 2.35
CA HIS A 115 -4.55 -12.76 1.21
C HIS A 115 -3.39 -13.66 1.68
N GLN A 116 -2.90 -14.51 0.78
CA GLN A 116 -1.64 -15.22 1.03
C GLN A 116 -0.48 -14.25 0.78
N PRO A 117 0.58 -14.24 1.62
CA PRO A 117 1.73 -13.41 1.34
C PRO A 117 2.29 -13.68 -0.06
N ASP A 118 2.68 -12.64 -0.79
CA ASP A 118 3.34 -12.74 -2.10
C ASP A 118 4.85 -12.42 -2.02
N LYS A 119 5.51 -12.19 -3.16
CA LYS A 119 6.94 -11.87 -3.22
C LYS A 119 7.29 -10.56 -2.51
N TRP A 120 6.42 -9.54 -2.57
CA TRP A 120 6.64 -8.25 -1.93
C TRP A 120 6.47 -8.34 -0.41
N ASP A 121 5.48 -9.12 0.06
CA ASP A 121 5.28 -9.33 1.49
C ASP A 121 6.46 -10.07 2.15
N ARG A 122 7.18 -10.89 1.37
CA ARG A 122 8.38 -11.64 1.82
C ARG A 122 9.68 -10.87 1.63
N SER A 123 9.67 -9.81 0.82
CA SER A 123 10.87 -9.01 0.52
C SER A 123 11.31 -8.17 1.71
N PRO A 124 12.63 -7.96 1.93
CA PRO A 124 13.14 -7.10 2.99
C PRO A 124 12.93 -5.61 2.66
N LEU A 125 11.68 -5.15 2.80
CA LEU A 125 11.25 -3.81 2.42
C LEU A 125 11.38 -2.81 3.56
N LEU A 126 11.06 -3.20 4.80
CA LEU A 126 10.87 -2.26 5.90
C LEU A 126 12.20 -1.94 6.56
N ARG A 127 12.62 -0.68 6.49
CA ARG A 127 13.89 -0.25 7.07
C ARG A 127 13.81 -0.09 8.60
N VAL A 128 14.70 -0.77 9.31
CA VAL A 128 14.88 -0.72 10.77
C VAL A 128 16.19 -0.02 11.10
N ASP A 129 16.13 1.30 11.31
CA ASP A 129 17.33 2.12 11.54
C ASP A 129 17.97 1.91 12.91
N PHE A 130 17.15 1.63 13.92
CA PHE A 130 17.61 1.61 15.30
C PHE A 130 18.23 0.26 15.67
N LEU A 131 19.53 0.24 15.98
CA LEU A 131 20.28 -0.99 16.27
C LEU A 131 19.68 -1.80 17.44
N ALA A 132 19.22 -1.15 18.51
CA ALA A 132 18.63 -1.86 19.64
C ALA A 132 17.33 -2.58 19.24
N LEU A 133 16.51 -1.93 18.40
CA LEU A 133 15.29 -2.55 17.86
C LEU A 133 15.62 -3.71 16.93
N ARG A 134 16.66 -3.59 16.09
CA ARG A 134 17.13 -4.70 15.25
C ARG A 134 17.47 -5.94 16.06
N ARG A 135 18.26 -5.77 17.12
CA ARG A 135 18.60 -6.86 18.05
C ARG A 135 17.36 -7.50 18.68
N GLN A 136 16.38 -6.68 19.10
CA GLN A 136 15.13 -7.18 19.68
C GLN A 136 14.26 -7.95 18.68
N LEU A 137 14.33 -7.59 17.39
CA LEU A 137 13.64 -8.30 16.30
C LEU A 137 14.43 -9.51 15.77
N GLY A 138 15.57 -9.84 16.38
CA GLY A 138 16.45 -10.93 15.93
C GLY A 138 17.12 -10.67 14.58
N LEU A 139 17.31 -9.40 14.21
CA LEU A 139 18.05 -8.99 13.02
C LEU A 139 19.54 -8.88 13.34
N GLU A 140 20.38 -9.26 12.38
CA GLU A 140 21.83 -9.06 12.50
C GLU A 140 22.19 -7.56 12.51
N PRO A 141 23.31 -7.14 13.14
CA PRO A 141 23.68 -5.73 13.24
C PRO A 141 23.86 -5.02 11.88
N HIS A 142 24.09 -5.75 10.79
CA HIS A 142 24.21 -5.22 9.43
C HIS A 142 22.91 -5.34 8.62
N GLU A 143 21.97 -6.19 9.05
CA GLU A 143 20.66 -6.37 8.41
C GLU A 143 19.76 -5.18 8.75
N LYS A 144 19.60 -4.25 7.82
CA LYS A 144 18.84 -2.99 8.04
C LYS A 144 17.38 -3.08 7.61
N HIS A 145 16.97 -4.19 7.03
CA HIS A 145 15.65 -4.34 6.43
C HIS A 145 15.00 -5.64 6.91
N ILE A 146 13.70 -5.59 7.17
CA ILE A 146 12.88 -6.73 7.56
C ILE A 146 11.70 -6.86 6.60
N SER A 147 11.26 -8.08 6.32
CA SER A 147 10.08 -8.28 5.49
C SER A 147 8.78 -8.01 6.25
N PRO A 148 7.72 -7.53 5.56
CA PRO A 148 6.39 -7.41 6.14
C PRO A 148 5.90 -8.69 6.84
N VAL A 149 6.12 -9.86 6.22
CA VAL A 149 5.78 -11.16 6.84
C VAL A 149 6.56 -11.37 8.13
N ARG A 150 7.89 -11.23 8.11
CA ARG A 150 8.73 -11.47 9.29
C ARG A 150 8.39 -10.52 10.44
N LEU A 151 8.12 -9.24 10.13
CA LEU A 151 7.71 -8.25 11.13
C LEU A 151 6.34 -8.59 11.74
N SER A 152 5.40 -9.10 10.94
CA SER A 152 4.05 -9.46 11.42
C SER A 152 4.03 -10.58 12.45
N THR A 153 5.01 -11.47 12.38
CA THR A 153 5.21 -12.58 13.31
C THR A 153 6.26 -12.29 14.38
N ALA A 154 6.93 -11.13 14.29
CA ALA A 154 8.00 -10.79 15.22
C ALA A 154 7.46 -10.62 16.64
N LYS A 155 8.25 -11.07 17.61
CA LYS A 155 8.00 -10.85 19.03
C LYS A 155 9.01 -9.88 19.58
N ILE A 156 8.65 -9.22 20.66
CA ILE A 156 9.52 -8.31 21.41
C ILE A 156 9.54 -8.72 22.88
N ARG A 157 10.73 -8.63 23.49
CA ARG A 157 10.91 -8.87 24.92
C ARG A 157 11.06 -7.52 25.62
N LEU A 158 10.14 -7.20 26.51
CA LEU A 158 10.17 -5.94 27.26
C LEU A 158 11.03 -6.09 28.52
N SER A 159 11.99 -5.17 28.69
CA SER A 159 12.86 -5.11 29.86
C SER A 159 12.01 -4.95 31.13
N GLY A 160 12.20 -5.84 32.10
CA GLY A 160 11.56 -5.78 33.42
C GLY A 160 10.43 -6.78 33.66
N ILE A 161 9.75 -7.26 32.62
CA ILE A 161 8.63 -8.22 32.76
C ILE A 161 9.01 -9.61 32.23
N GLY A 162 10.00 -9.71 31.35
CA GLY A 162 10.46 -10.98 30.76
C GLY A 162 9.47 -11.63 29.78
N GLU A 163 8.25 -11.08 29.68
CA GLU A 163 7.20 -11.53 28.79
C GLU A 163 7.51 -11.16 27.32
N GLU A 164 7.25 -12.10 26.42
CA GLU A 164 7.29 -11.88 24.98
C GLU A 164 5.91 -11.51 24.46
N ARG A 165 5.83 -10.45 23.67
CA ARG A 165 4.58 -10.00 23.04
C ARG A 165 4.75 -9.88 21.53
N PRO A 166 3.68 -10.06 20.72
CA PRO A 166 3.73 -9.72 19.29
C PRO A 166 4.11 -8.25 19.13
N PHE A 167 5.18 -7.97 18.36
CA PHE A 167 5.76 -6.65 18.22
C PHE A 167 4.72 -5.60 17.83
N LEU A 168 3.92 -5.88 16.80
CA LEU A 168 2.94 -4.92 16.28
C LEU A 168 1.81 -4.63 17.26
N ARG A 169 1.33 -5.63 18.00
CA ARG A 169 0.31 -5.43 19.05
C ARG A 169 0.85 -4.58 20.19
N TRP A 170 2.09 -4.82 20.59
CA TRP A 170 2.75 -3.98 21.59
C TRP A 170 2.96 -2.55 21.08
N ALA A 171 3.47 -2.38 19.85
CA ALA A 171 3.70 -1.05 19.28
C ALA A 171 2.40 -0.25 19.11
N GLU A 172 1.29 -0.88 18.73
CA GLU A 172 -0.04 -0.24 18.71
C GLU A 172 -0.44 0.30 20.09
N SER A 173 -0.11 -0.41 21.18
CA SER A 173 -0.44 0.04 22.54
C SER A 173 0.31 1.31 22.97
N LEU A 174 1.42 1.64 22.29
CA LEU A 174 2.20 2.85 22.56
C LEU A 174 1.46 4.13 22.15
N VAL A 175 0.53 4.06 21.19
CA VAL A 175 -0.25 5.22 20.73
C VAL A 175 -1.06 5.81 21.88
N ALA A 176 -1.68 4.96 22.71
CA ALA A 176 -2.44 5.40 23.88
C ALA A 176 -1.56 6.09 24.95
N ARG A 177 -0.26 5.76 24.98
CA ARG A 177 0.73 6.31 25.91
C ARG A 177 1.54 7.48 25.34
N GLN A 178 1.22 7.93 24.13
CA GLN A 178 2.00 8.99 23.48
C GLN A 178 1.97 10.32 24.28
N ALA A 179 0.90 10.57 25.04
CA ALA A 179 0.79 11.70 25.95
C ALA A 179 1.81 11.66 27.13
N GLU A 180 2.34 10.48 27.47
CA GLU A 180 3.22 10.27 28.62
C GLU A 180 4.72 10.35 28.29
N SER A 181 5.07 10.81 27.08
CA SER A 181 6.44 10.83 26.54
C SER A 181 7.09 9.44 26.42
N LEU A 182 7.09 8.91 25.20
CA LEU A 182 7.71 7.62 24.90
C LEU A 182 9.24 7.67 25.02
N THR A 183 9.85 6.57 25.47
CA THR A 183 11.30 6.39 25.39
C THR A 183 11.78 6.37 23.94
N VAL A 184 13.07 6.60 23.70
CA VAL A 184 13.65 6.51 22.33
C VAL A 184 13.36 5.15 21.69
N PHE A 185 13.44 4.06 22.46
CA PHE A 185 13.16 2.72 21.95
C PHE A 185 11.68 2.54 21.56
N GLU A 186 10.75 3.03 22.38
CA GLU A 186 9.31 3.03 22.09
C GLU A 186 8.96 3.89 20.87
N THR A 187 9.52 5.11 20.78
CA THR A 187 9.33 5.99 19.62
C THR A 187 9.81 5.31 18.32
N ARG A 188 11.02 4.74 18.32
CA ARG A 188 11.54 4.02 17.14
C ARG A 188 10.74 2.76 16.79
N SER A 189 10.12 2.14 17.78
CA SER A 189 9.24 1.00 17.57
C SER A 189 7.90 1.40 16.95
N LEU A 190 7.33 2.52 17.42
CA LEU A 190 6.11 3.09 16.87
C LEU A 190 6.34 3.53 15.42
N GLU A 191 7.46 4.21 15.12
CA GLU A 191 7.84 4.57 13.75
C GLU A 191 7.91 3.34 12.82
N LEU A 192 8.45 2.21 13.27
CA LEU A 192 8.50 0.98 12.48
C LEU A 192 7.08 0.39 12.26
N ALA A 193 6.23 0.45 13.27
CA ALA A 193 4.83 0.01 13.14
C ALA A 193 4.05 0.91 12.17
N ASP A 194 4.31 2.22 12.16
CA ASP A 194 3.70 3.15 11.22
C ASP A 194 4.19 2.91 9.78
N LYS A 195 5.48 2.61 9.57
CA LYS A 195 6.00 2.16 8.26
C LYS A 195 5.28 0.89 7.78
N TYR A 196 5.05 -0.06 8.68
CA TYR A 196 4.33 -1.29 8.35
C TYR A 196 2.86 -1.02 7.99
N ARG A 197 2.17 -0.17 8.75
CA ARG A 197 0.79 0.25 8.42
C ARG A 197 0.72 0.98 7.08
N SER A 198 1.65 1.91 6.84
CA SER A 198 1.76 2.62 5.57
C SER A 198 1.97 1.64 4.40
N TYR A 199 2.85 0.64 4.56
CA TYR A 199 3.00 -0.44 3.58
C TYR A 199 1.67 -1.15 3.28
N GLN A 200 0.94 -1.56 4.32
CA GLN A 200 -0.36 -2.23 4.16
C GLN A 200 -1.37 -1.33 3.45
N ASP A 201 -1.54 -0.08 3.90
CA ASP A 201 -2.52 0.84 3.35
C ASP A 201 -2.24 1.19 1.88
N HIS A 202 -0.96 1.28 1.50
CA HIS A 202 -0.57 1.41 0.10
C HIS A 202 -0.86 0.13 -0.68
N ARG A 203 -0.50 -1.04 -0.15
CA ARG A 203 -0.69 -2.34 -0.82
C ARG A 203 -2.14 -2.65 -1.13
N VAL A 204 -3.04 -2.33 -0.21
CA VAL A 204 -4.48 -2.54 -0.40
C VAL A 204 -5.18 -1.38 -1.13
N GLY A 205 -4.42 -0.38 -1.60
CA GLY A 205 -4.92 0.78 -2.34
C GLY A 205 -5.77 1.78 -1.56
N ASN A 206 -5.70 1.79 -0.22
CA ASN A 206 -6.40 2.76 0.61
C ASN A 206 -5.79 4.18 0.52
N ARG A 207 -4.51 4.30 0.16
CA ARG A 207 -3.78 5.59 0.12
C ARG A 207 -3.79 6.29 -1.23
N LEU A 208 -3.84 5.54 -2.32
CA LEU A 208 -3.87 6.11 -3.68
C LEU A 208 -5.29 6.57 -3.98
N ARG A 209 -5.59 7.86 -3.85
CA ARG A 209 -6.88 8.42 -4.26
C ARG A 209 -6.77 9.15 -5.59
N LEU A 210 -7.73 8.90 -6.46
CA LEU A 210 -7.82 9.41 -7.82
C LEU A 210 -9.06 10.31 -7.94
N VAL A 211 -9.01 11.30 -8.83
CA VAL A 211 -10.18 12.12 -9.15
C VAL A 211 -11.16 11.25 -9.95
N PRO A 212 -12.44 11.15 -9.55
CA PRO A 212 -13.44 10.44 -10.32
C PRO A 212 -13.72 11.19 -11.63
N LEU A 213 -14.21 10.47 -12.64
CA LEU A 213 -14.49 11.02 -13.95
C LEU A 213 -15.56 12.14 -13.88
N PRO A 214 -15.44 13.20 -14.71
CA PRO A 214 -16.12 14.48 -14.56
C PRO A 214 -17.65 14.48 -14.74
N LYS A 215 -18.31 13.33 -14.89
CA LYS A 215 -19.73 13.27 -15.29
C LYS A 215 -20.73 13.44 -14.13
N GLY A 216 -20.29 13.44 -12.87
CA GLY A 216 -21.18 13.40 -11.69
C GLY A 216 -21.33 14.69 -10.87
N GLY A 217 -20.58 15.75 -11.14
CA GLY A 217 -20.67 17.02 -10.39
C GLY A 217 -20.13 16.99 -8.95
N ASP A 218 -19.65 15.85 -8.48
CA ASP A 218 -19.07 15.68 -7.14
C ASP A 218 -17.56 15.39 -7.25
N ASP A 219 -16.72 16.32 -6.76
CA ASP A 219 -15.24 16.26 -6.72
C ASP A 219 -14.73 15.24 -5.67
N GLN A 220 -15.36 14.07 -5.58
CA GLN A 220 -15.09 13.09 -4.53
C GLN A 220 -13.90 12.20 -4.88
N TRP A 221 -12.73 12.49 -4.31
CA TRP A 221 -11.56 11.62 -4.43
C TRP A 221 -11.84 10.20 -3.92
N LEU A 222 -11.74 9.19 -4.77
CA LEU A 222 -11.92 7.79 -4.37
C LEU A 222 -10.57 7.09 -4.31
N SER A 223 -10.34 6.32 -3.24
CA SER A 223 -9.19 5.43 -3.16
C SER A 223 -9.30 4.32 -4.21
N LEU A 224 -8.17 3.79 -4.67
CA LEU A 224 -8.19 2.64 -5.58
C LEU A 224 -8.96 1.46 -4.96
N ALA A 225 -8.88 1.28 -3.65
CA ALA A 225 -9.65 0.28 -2.92
C ALA A 225 -11.17 0.48 -3.03
N GLU A 226 -11.63 1.73 -2.96
CA GLU A 226 -13.05 2.07 -3.14
C GLU A 226 -13.47 1.86 -4.59
N LEU A 227 -12.69 2.36 -5.56
CA LEU A 227 -12.94 2.16 -6.98
C LEU A 227 -13.06 0.67 -7.34
N TRP A 228 -12.19 -0.17 -6.79
CA TRP A 228 -12.22 -1.62 -7.02
C TRP A 228 -13.47 -2.30 -6.42
N ARG A 229 -14.02 -1.75 -5.34
CA ARG A 229 -15.18 -2.32 -4.63
C ARG A 229 -16.50 -1.76 -5.14
N THR A 230 -16.49 -0.64 -5.85
CA THR A 230 -17.68 -0.07 -6.47
C THR A 230 -18.20 -1.04 -7.53
N ASN A 231 -19.43 -1.52 -7.33
CA ASN A 231 -20.15 -2.21 -8.40
C ASN A 231 -20.65 -1.13 -9.36
N TYR A 232 -20.02 -1.04 -10.54
CA TYR A 232 -20.51 -0.19 -11.61
C TYR A 232 -21.75 -0.85 -12.24
N ASP A 233 -22.86 -0.12 -12.25
CA ASP A 233 -24.09 -0.41 -12.99
C ASP A 233 -24.26 0.61 -14.14
N ASP A 234 -25.24 0.43 -15.03
CA ASP A 234 -25.46 1.31 -16.19
C ASP A 234 -25.61 2.80 -15.81
N ALA A 235 -25.99 3.11 -14.55
CA ALA A 235 -26.14 4.46 -14.04
C ALA A 235 -24.83 5.04 -13.48
N THR A 236 -23.90 4.18 -13.05
CA THR A 236 -22.62 4.55 -12.45
C THR A 236 -21.43 4.20 -13.33
N ASP A 237 -21.65 3.56 -14.48
CA ASP A 237 -20.64 3.21 -15.47
C ASP A 237 -20.01 4.50 -16.04
N PRO A 238 -18.73 4.75 -15.73
CA PRO A 238 -18.05 5.92 -16.28
C PRO A 238 -17.96 5.91 -17.82
N ASP A 239 -17.95 4.72 -18.40
CA ASP A 239 -17.63 4.48 -19.80
C ASP A 239 -18.89 4.39 -20.68
N GLY A 240 -20.05 4.15 -20.08
CA GLY A 240 -21.35 4.04 -20.78
C GLY A 240 -21.42 2.84 -21.73
N HIS A 241 -20.74 1.75 -21.38
CA HIS A 241 -20.63 0.52 -22.15
C HIS A 241 -21.31 -0.69 -21.49
N LEU A 242 -21.79 -0.55 -20.26
CA LEU A 242 -22.66 -1.52 -19.58
C LEU A 242 -24.14 -1.40 -20.04
#